data_AF-A0A840KG79-F1
#
_entry.id   AF-A0A840KG79-F1
#
_cell.length_a   1.000
_cell.length_b   1.000
_cell.length_c   1.000
_cell.angle_alpha   90.00
_cell.angle_beta   90.00
_cell.angle_gamma   90.00
#
_symmetry.space_group_name_H-M   'P 1'
#
loop_
_entity.id
_entity.type
_entity.pdbx_description
1 polymer ?
#
loop_
_entity_poly.entity_id
_entity_poly.type
_entity_poly.pdbx_seq_one_letter_code
_entity_poly.pdbx_strand_id
1 'polypeptide(L)'
;MKGKKIQEMSNEELLKHEKTVKTVTSLLCGALLVLFAATIFLNIVKKEFNPLTAVPIALLPILLININTLNEIKKEKKNRNLS
;
A
#
# COMPACT_ATOMS: atom_id res chain seq x y z
N MET A 1 -10.83 12.23 2.98
CA MET A 1 -12.20 11.83 3.38
C MET A 1 -12.24 11.88 4.89
N LYS A 2 -13.19 12.59 5.53
CA LYS A 2 -13.50 12.32 6.94
C LYS A 2 -14.03 10.88 6.96
N GLY A 3 -13.14 9.95 7.30
CA GLY A 3 -13.31 8.53 6.96
C GLY A 3 -14.45 7.93 7.76
N LYS A 4 -15.53 7.53 7.07
CA LYS A 4 -16.46 6.53 7.63
C LYS A 4 -15.63 5.35 8.12
N LYS A 5 -15.93 4.83 9.29
CA LYS A 5 -15.27 3.62 9.77
C LYS A 5 -15.60 2.46 8.83
N ILE A 6 -14.72 1.47 8.73
CA ILE A 6 -14.92 0.30 7.84
C ILE A 6 -16.25 -0.40 8.16
N GLN A 7 -16.63 -0.44 9.43
CA GLN A 7 -17.89 -1.02 9.92
C GLN A 7 -19.14 -0.25 9.46
N GLU A 8 -19.00 1.04 9.13
CA GLU A 8 -20.12 1.91 8.73
C GLU A 8 -20.36 1.90 7.21
N MET A 9 -19.49 1.23 6.43
CA MET A 9 -19.62 1.13 4.97
C MET A 9 -20.71 0.13 4.59
N SER A 10 -21.46 0.42 3.52
CA SER A 10 -22.32 -0.60 2.89
C SER A 10 -21.48 -1.73 2.28
N ASN A 11 -22.09 -2.87 1.95
CA ASN A 11 -21.36 -4.00 1.36
C ASN A 11 -20.71 -3.61 0.02
N GLU A 12 -21.41 -2.82 -0.79
CA GLU A 12 -20.91 -2.31 -2.07
C GLU A 12 -19.75 -1.31 -1.87
N GLU A 13 -19.90 -0.40 -0.90
CA GLU A 13 -18.83 0.54 -0.53
C GLU A 13 -17.58 -0.21 -0.06
N LEU A 14 -17.76 -1.24 0.79
CA LEU A 14 -16.68 -2.05 1.33
C LEU A 14 -15.92 -2.83 0.23
N LEU A 15 -16.64 -3.45 -0.71
CA LEU A 15 -16.02 -4.17 -1.84
C LEU A 15 -15.30 -3.23 -2.80
N LYS A 16 -15.87 -2.05 -3.07
CA LYS A 16 -15.21 -1.02 -3.89
C LYS A 16 -13.95 -0.50 -3.19
N HIS A 17 -14.03 -0.26 -1.88
CA HIS A 17 -12.90 0.15 -1.06
C HIS A 17 -11.78 -0.89 -1.11
N GLU A 18 -12.09 -2.18 -0.89
CA GLU A 18 -11.13 -3.28 -0.99
C GLU A 18 -10.37 -3.25 -2.31
N LYS A 19 -11.10 -3.14 -3.43
CA LYS A 19 -10.50 -3.09 -4.78
C LYS A 19 -9.57 -1.89 -4.92
N THR A 20 -10.01 -0.71 -4.51
CA THR A 20 -9.21 0.52 -4.57
C THR A 20 -7.93 0.39 -3.75
N VAL A 21 -8.01 -0.01 -2.48
CA VAL A 21 -6.83 -0.13 -1.62
C VAL A 21 -5.93 -1.25 -2.15
N LYS A 22 -6.47 -2.37 -2.63
CA LYS A 22 -5.66 -3.45 -3.22
C LYS A 22 -4.89 -2.97 -4.44
N THR A 23 -5.53 -2.24 -5.35
CA THR A 23 -4.87 -1.68 -6.53
C THR A 23 -3.78 -0.68 -6.14
N VAL A 24 -4.08 0.26 -5.24
CA VAL A 24 -3.11 1.28 -4.80
C VAL A 24 -1.93 0.65 -4.06
N THR A 25 -2.18 -0.31 -3.15
CA THR A 25 -1.13 -1.04 -2.44
C THR A 25 -0.23 -1.81 -3.39
N SER A 26 -0.81 -2.52 -4.37
CA SER A 26 -0.02 -3.25 -5.36
C SER A 26 0.83 -2.32 -6.22
N LEU A 27 0.27 -1.18 -6.64
CA LEU A 27 1.00 -0.16 -7.40
C LEU A 27 2.15 0.44 -6.58
N LEU A 28 1.87 0.80 -5.33
CA LEU A 28 2.88 1.34 -4.41
C LEU A 28 4.00 0.32 -4.15
N CYS A 29 3.65 -0.94 -3.88
CA CYS A 29 4.62 -2.02 -3.70
C CYS A 29 5.49 -2.20 -4.95
N GLY A 30 4.89 -2.27 -6.14
CA GLY A 30 5.63 -2.39 -7.40
C GLY A 30 6.56 -1.20 -7.65
N ALA A 31 6.08 0.03 -7.43
CA ALA A 31 6.89 1.23 -7.56
C ALA A 31 8.06 1.26 -6.57
N LEU A 32 7.84 0.84 -5.32
CA LEU A 32 8.90 0.74 -4.31
C LEU A 32 9.95 -0.31 -4.68
N LEU A 33 9.55 -1.45 -5.24
CA LEU A 33 10.50 -2.47 -5.73
C LEU A 33 11.37 -1.93 -6.87
N VAL A 34 10.76 -1.24 -7.84
CA VAL A 34 11.48 -0.60 -8.95
C VAL A 34 12.45 0.46 -8.43
N LEU A 35 11.99 1.33 -7.52
CA LEU A 35 12.85 2.34 -6.90
C LEU A 35 13.98 1.69 -6.11
N PHE A 36 13.72 0.65 -5.34
CA PHE A 36 14.75 -0.06 -4.57
C PHE A 36 15.83 -0.65 -5.50
N ALA A 37 15.42 -1.33 -6.58
CA ALA A 37 16.33 -1.84 -7.59
C ALA A 37 17.14 -0.71 -8.26
N ALA A 38 16.51 0.39 -8.63
CA ALA A 38 17.18 1.55 -9.22
C ALA A 38 18.20 2.17 -8.25
N THR A 39 17.84 2.30 -6.97
CA THR A 39 18.76 2.85 -5.94
C THR A 39 19.95 1.94 -5.69
N ILE A 40 19.76 0.62 -5.67
CA ILE A 40 20.87 -0.34 -5.58
C ILE A 40 21.78 -0.20 -6.80
N PHE A 41 21.21 -0.18 -8.00
CA PHE A 41 21.98 -0.05 -9.24
C PHE A 41 22.80 1.24 -9.27
N LEU A 42 22.19 2.39 -8.97
CA LEU A 42 22.89 3.69 -9.01
C LEU A 42 23.98 3.80 -7.93
N ASN A 43 23.69 3.42 -6.68
CA ASN A 43 24.69 3.57 -5.61
C ASN A 43 25.80 2.52 -5.67
N ILE A 44 25.46 1.25 -5.94
CA ILE A 44 26.44 0.16 -5.85
C ILE A 44 27.19 -0.01 -7.17
N VAL A 45 26.49 0.05 -8.29
CA VAL A 45 27.11 -0.16 -9.61
C VAL A 45 27.74 1.12 -10.13
N LYS A 46 27.04 2.26 -10.06
CA LYS A 46 27.57 3.54 -10.56
C LYS A 46 28.36 4.34 -9.52
N LYS A 47 28.32 3.97 -8.23
CA LYS A 47 28.96 4.72 -7.13
C LYS A 47 28.50 6.18 -7.02
N GLU A 48 27.31 6.47 -7.53
CA GLU A 48 26.69 7.81 -7.50
C GLU A 48 25.74 7.88 -6.31
N PHE A 49 26.17 8.55 -5.24
CA PHE A 49 25.29 8.78 -4.09
C PHE A 49 24.19 9.78 -4.45
N ASN A 50 22.93 9.36 -4.31
CA ASN A 50 21.77 10.22 -4.54
C ASN A 50 20.90 10.29 -3.28
N PRO A 51 20.59 11.48 -2.72
CA PRO A 51 19.70 11.62 -1.57
C PRO A 51 18.31 10.99 -1.76
N LEU A 52 17.84 10.86 -3.01
CA LEU A 52 16.56 10.21 -3.34
C LEU A 52 16.53 8.71 -3.00
N THR A 53 17.66 8.14 -2.62
CA THR A 53 17.77 6.73 -2.21
C THR A 53 17.13 6.44 -0.86
N ALA A 54 16.85 7.48 -0.06
CA ALA A 54 16.06 7.37 1.17
C ALA A 54 14.54 7.30 0.90
N VAL A 55 14.07 7.67 -0.31
CA VAL A 55 12.63 7.76 -0.64
C VAL A 55 11.90 6.42 -0.45
N PRO A 56 12.41 5.26 -0.91
CA PRO A 56 11.71 3.99 -0.72
C PRO A 56 11.49 3.68 0.76
N ILE A 57 12.48 3.98 1.60
CA ILE A 57 12.45 3.76 3.05
C ILE A 57 11.40 4.67 3.69
N ALA A 58 11.39 5.96 3.33
CA ALA A 58 10.44 6.93 3.84
C ALA A 58 8.98 6.59 3.50
N LEU A 59 8.74 5.86 2.40
CA LEU A 59 7.41 5.46 1.95
C LEU A 59 6.93 4.10 2.53
N LEU A 60 7.80 3.32 3.18
CA LEU A 60 7.42 2.04 3.80
C LEU A 60 6.26 2.14 4.80
N PRO A 61 6.19 3.15 5.69
CA PRO A 61 5.07 3.26 6.63
C PRO A 61 3.70 3.36 5.93
N ILE A 62 3.65 4.04 4.79
CA ILE A 62 2.42 4.20 3.99
C ILE A 62 1.99 2.85 3.40
N LEU A 63 2.95 2.06 2.91
CA LEU A 63 2.68 0.70 2.43
C LEU A 63 2.10 -0.18 3.55
N LEU A 64 2.68 -0.11 4.75
CA LEU A 64 2.21 -0.85 5.92
C LEU A 64 0.79 -0.43 6.35
N ILE A 65 0.50 0.87 6.35
CA ILE A 65 -0.85 1.39 6.62
C ILE A 65 -1.85 0.81 5.62
N ASN A 66 -1.54 0.80 4.33
CA ASN A 66 -2.46 0.26 3.33
C ASN A 66 -2.66 -1.26 3.45
N ILE A 67 -1.62 -2.00 3.83
CA ILE A 67 -1.73 -3.44 4.14
C ILE A 67 -2.62 -3.67 5.36
N ASN A 68 -2.47 -2.86 6.41
CA ASN A 68 -3.31 -2.94 7.60
C ASN A 68 -4.78 -2.66 7.27
N THR A 69 -5.06 -1.60 6.49
CA THR A 69 -6.40 -1.31 5.98
C THR A 69 -6.99 -2.49 5.20
N LEU A 70 -6.20 -3.14 4.33
CA LEU A 70 -6.67 -4.35 3.63
C LEU A 70 -7.00 -5.49 4.59
N ASN A 71 -6.22 -5.68 5.65
CA ASN A 71 -6.48 -6.71 6.64
C ASN A 71 -7.75 -6.42 7.45
N GLU A 72 -8.01 -5.15 7.78
CA GLU A 72 -9.25 -4.72 8.44
C GLU A 72 -10.47 -4.95 7.54
N ILE A 73 -10.38 -4.59 6.25
CA ILE A 73 -11.44 -4.85 5.27
C ILE A 73 -11.71 -6.36 5.14
N LYS A 74 -10.67 -7.19 5.07
CA LYS A 74 -10.81 -8.66 5.02
C LYS A 74 -11.49 -9.22 6.27
N LYS A 75 -11.14 -8.73 7.47
CA LYS A 75 -11.81 -9.11 8.72
C LYS A 75 -13.29 -8.76 8.66
N GLU A 76 -13.62 -7.56 8.19
CA GLU A 76 -15.01 -7.13 8.09
C GLU A 76 -15.80 -7.93 7.05
N LYS A 77 -15.21 -8.22 5.88
CA LYS A 77 -15.85 -9.09 4.89
C LYS A 77 -16.17 -10.48 5.44
N LYS A 78 -15.24 -11.06 6.21
CA LYS A 78 -15.46 -12.34 6.88
C LYS A 78 -16.59 -12.26 7.90
N ASN A 79 -16.65 -11.19 8.71
CA ASN A 79 -17.73 -10.98 9.68
C ASN A 79 -19.12 -10.87 9.01
N ARG A 80 -19.17 -10.37 7.78
CA ARG A 80 -20.40 -10.20 6.99
C ARG A 80 -20.70 -11.35 6.03
N ASN A 81 -19.89 -12.41 6.02
CA ASN A 81 -20.00 -13.52 5.06
C ASN A 81 -19.92 -13.10 3.58
N LEU A 82 -19.09 -12.09 3.26
CA LEU A 82 -18.92 -11.53 1.90
C LEU A 82 -17.70 -12.09 1.17
N SER A 83 -17.28 -13.33 1.51
CA SER A 83 -15.99 -13.99 1.21
C SER A 83 -14.88 -13.78 2.23
#